data_AF-A0A0N1G5T0-F1
#
_entry.id   AF-A0A0N1G5T0-F1
#
_cell.length_a   1.000
_cell.length_b   1.000
_cell.length_c   1.000
_cell.angle_alpha   90.00
_cell.angle_beta   90.00
_cell.angle_gamma   90.00
#
_symmetry.space_group_name_H-M   'P 1'
#
loop_
_entity.id
_entity.type
_entity.pdbx_description
1 polymer ?
#
loop_
_entity_poly.entity_id
_entity_poly.type
_entity_poly.pdbx_seq_one_letter_code
_entity_poly.pdbx_strand_id
1 'polypeptide(L)'
;MDPETRPDGPQPEDRLRLLGVLLAAVELEITAATRIDDEFGQGFTGVIGGWAETVGADAALAHLVIINRLQRTVVPMMQPEDEEKRPGQAASVAAVMAGADLLAAQLAADHGSLDGARRSLNRAEGSLANIVVGMHVLRVGLGDVED
;
A
#
# COMPACT_ATOMS: atom_id res chain seq x y z
N MET A 1 17.45 -5.37 16.98
CA MET A 1 17.57 -5.45 18.44
C MET A 1 19.02 -5.74 18.76
N ASP A 2 19.53 -5.19 19.85
CA ASP A 2 20.92 -5.39 20.24
C ASP A 2 21.17 -6.88 20.58
N PRO A 3 22.06 -7.58 19.86
CA PRO A 3 22.40 -8.98 20.10
C PRO A 3 22.92 -9.23 21.52
N GLU A 4 23.51 -8.23 22.16
CA GLU A 4 24.02 -8.35 23.54
C GLU A 4 22.91 -8.35 24.58
N THR A 5 21.74 -7.77 24.26
CA THR A 5 20.60 -7.70 25.19
C THR A 5 19.55 -8.78 24.97
N ARG A 6 19.57 -9.45 23.81
CA ARG A 6 18.62 -10.54 23.50
C ARG A 6 19.27 -11.61 22.62
N PRO A 7 20.05 -12.53 23.22
CA PRO A 7 20.85 -13.52 22.48
C PRO A 7 20.01 -14.56 21.74
N ASP A 8 18.81 -14.87 22.24
CA ASP A 8 17.88 -15.81 21.59
C ASP A 8 17.13 -15.19 20.40
N GLY A 9 17.42 -13.94 20.06
CA GLY A 9 16.74 -13.21 19.01
C GLY A 9 15.29 -12.86 19.35
N PRO A 10 14.54 -12.33 18.37
CA PRO A 10 13.13 -12.00 18.53
C PRO A 10 12.26 -13.24 18.74
N GLN A 11 11.39 -13.18 19.74
CA GLN A 11 10.47 -14.24 20.12
C GLN A 11 9.09 -14.04 19.46
N PRO A 12 8.22 -15.07 19.40
CA PRO A 12 6.91 -14.98 18.75
C PRO A 12 6.02 -13.85 19.27
N GLU A 13 6.09 -13.53 20.57
CA GLU A 13 5.37 -12.42 21.20
C GLU A 13 5.82 -11.04 20.71
N ASP A 14 7.05 -10.91 20.20
CA ASP A 14 7.57 -9.66 19.65
C ASP A 14 7.03 -9.35 18.26
N ARG A 15 6.34 -10.31 17.61
CA ARG A 15 5.97 -10.24 16.19
C ARG A 15 5.19 -8.98 15.86
N LEU A 16 4.18 -8.63 16.66
CA LEU A 16 3.37 -7.42 16.44
C LEU A 16 4.19 -6.14 16.62
N ARG A 17 5.10 -6.11 17.60
CA ARG A 17 5.97 -4.96 17.84
C ARG A 17 6.98 -4.78 16.72
N LEU A 18 7.57 -5.87 16.24
CA LEU A 18 8.53 -5.85 15.13
C LEU A 18 7.89 -5.46 13.81
N LEU A 19 6.68 -5.96 13.55
CA LEU A 19 5.84 -5.52 12.43
C LEU A 19 5.57 -4.01 12.50
N GLY A 20 5.23 -3.49 13.67
CA GLY A 20 5.02 -2.06 13.89
C GLY A 20 6.28 -1.21 13.64
N VAL A 21 7.46 -1.70 14.07
CA VAL A 21 8.74 -1.02 13.84
C VAL A 21 9.14 -1.04 12.37
N LEU A 22 8.97 -2.18 11.68
CA LEU A 22 9.20 -2.29 10.24
C LEU A 22 8.29 -1.34 9.46
N LEU A 23 7.01 -1.28 9.83
CA LEU A 23 6.06 -0.34 9.23
C LEU A 23 6.50 1.12 9.44
N ALA A 24 6.90 1.49 10.65
CA ALA A 24 7.36 2.84 10.96
C ALA A 24 8.66 3.21 10.22
N ALA A 25 9.62 2.29 10.10
CA ALA A 25 10.87 2.51 9.38
C ALA A 25 10.61 2.74 7.88
N VAL A 26 9.77 1.91 7.27
CA VAL A 26 9.35 2.05 5.88
C VAL A 26 8.64 3.39 5.65
N GLU A 27 7.73 3.80 6.55
CA GLU A 27 7.04 5.09 6.45
C GLU A 27 8.00 6.28 6.49
N LEU A 28 9.04 6.21 7.33
CA LEU A 28 10.07 7.25 7.42
C LEU A 28 10.93 7.30 6.15
N GLU A 29 11.35 6.16 5.61
CA GLU A 29 12.15 6.09 4.39
C GLU A 29 11.38 6.59 3.17
N ILE A 30 10.09 6.29 3.07
CA ILE A 30 9.23 6.81 2.01
C ILE A 30 9.04 8.30 2.18
N THR A 31 8.72 8.78 3.37
CA THR A 31 8.55 10.23 3.63
C THR A 31 9.82 11.00 3.26
N ALA A 32 11.00 10.40 3.51
CA ALA A 32 12.28 10.95 3.08
C ALA A 32 12.46 10.92 1.55
N ALA A 33 11.95 9.88 0.87
CA ALA A 33 12.03 9.71 -0.59
C ALA A 33 10.92 10.43 -1.39
N THR A 34 9.81 10.82 -0.77
CA THR A 34 8.64 11.44 -1.42
C THR A 34 8.74 12.96 -1.53
N ARG A 35 9.94 13.54 -1.54
CA ARG A 35 10.08 14.90 -2.09
C ARG A 35 9.66 14.83 -3.55
N ILE A 36 8.60 15.56 -3.90
CA ILE A 36 8.00 15.54 -5.24
C ILE A 36 8.91 16.33 -6.16
N ASP A 37 9.93 15.67 -6.70
CA ASP A 37 10.71 16.09 -7.85
C ASP A 37 10.98 14.89 -8.77
N ASP A 38 11.59 15.14 -9.93
CA ASP A 38 11.80 14.16 -11.01
C ASP A 38 12.64 12.93 -10.57
N GLU A 39 13.27 12.96 -9.38
CA GLU A 39 14.04 11.85 -8.82
C GLU A 39 13.16 10.82 -8.07
N PHE A 40 11.85 11.08 -7.93
CA PHE A 40 10.87 10.22 -7.23
C PHE A 40 10.93 8.75 -7.67
N GLY A 41 11.04 8.49 -8.98
CA GLY A 41 11.09 7.14 -9.52
C GLY A 41 12.34 6.36 -9.08
N GLN A 42 13.47 7.05 -8.93
CA GLN A 42 14.74 6.42 -8.53
C GLN A 42 14.77 6.19 -7.01
N GLY A 43 14.37 7.18 -6.21
CA GLY A 43 14.28 7.05 -4.75
C GLY A 43 13.32 5.95 -4.31
N PHE A 44 12.17 5.82 -4.98
CA PHE A 44 11.18 4.79 -4.69
C PHE A 44 11.72 3.37 -4.89
N THR A 45 12.44 3.11 -6.00
CA THR A 45 13.01 1.78 -6.27
C THR A 45 14.09 1.37 -5.25
N GLY A 46 14.91 2.32 -4.79
CA GLY A 46 15.90 2.09 -3.74
C GLY A 46 15.26 1.73 -2.40
N VAL A 47 14.20 2.43 -2.01
CA VAL A 47 13.43 2.14 -0.78
C VAL A 47 12.77 0.75 -0.86
N ILE A 48 12.20 0.37 -2.01
CA ILE A 48 11.64 -0.98 -2.20
C ILE A 48 12.74 -2.04 -2.12
N GLY A 49 13.92 -1.79 -2.70
CA GLY A 49 15.07 -2.69 -2.65
C GLY A 49 15.57 -2.94 -1.22
N GLY A 50 15.85 -1.89 -0.45
CA GLY A 50 16.33 -1.99 0.93
C GLY A 50 15.30 -2.66 1.85
N TRP A 51 14.01 -2.44 1.60
CA TRP A 51 12.95 -3.13 2.32
C TRP A 51 12.85 -4.62 1.96
N ALA A 52 12.97 -4.97 0.69
CA ALA A 52 12.98 -6.37 0.25
C ALA A 52 14.17 -7.14 0.87
N GLU A 53 15.32 -6.50 1.02
CA GLU A 53 16.47 -7.05 1.76
C GLU A 53 16.16 -7.25 3.25
N THR A 54 15.46 -6.30 3.88
CA THR A 54 15.11 -6.34 5.30
C THR A 54 14.06 -7.40 5.64
N VAL A 55 13.05 -7.58 4.79
CA VAL A 55 12.00 -8.58 4.98
C VAL A 55 12.45 -9.98 4.56
N GLY A 56 13.46 -10.07 3.68
CA GLY A 56 14.00 -11.33 3.22
C GLY A 56 12.97 -12.15 2.44
N ALA A 57 13.06 -13.48 2.50
CA ALA A 57 12.22 -14.39 1.73
C ALA A 57 10.83 -14.68 2.34
N ASP A 58 10.44 -13.99 3.42
CA ASP A 58 9.11 -14.19 4.04
C ASP A 58 8.03 -13.47 3.23
N ALA A 59 7.47 -14.19 2.25
CA ALA A 59 6.42 -13.68 1.39
C ALA A 59 5.17 -13.25 2.16
N ALA A 60 4.80 -13.92 3.25
CA ALA A 60 3.61 -13.56 4.02
C ALA A 60 3.82 -12.22 4.75
N LEU A 61 5.00 -12.02 5.33
CA LEU A 61 5.41 -10.75 5.92
C LEU A 61 5.44 -9.63 4.89
N ALA A 62 6.00 -9.90 3.70
CA ALA A 62 6.06 -8.93 2.63
C ALA A 62 4.65 -8.46 2.19
N HIS A 63 3.74 -9.41 1.96
CA HIS A 63 2.37 -9.09 1.58
C HIS A 63 1.63 -8.24 2.63
N LEU A 64 1.78 -8.58 3.93
CA LEU A 64 1.11 -7.85 5.01
C LEU A 64 1.57 -6.39 5.11
N VAL A 65 2.87 -6.15 4.97
CA VAL A 65 3.41 -4.78 5.00
C VAL A 65 2.95 -3.98 3.79
N ILE A 66 2.97 -4.57 2.58
CA ILE A 66 2.50 -3.87 1.37
C ILE A 66 1.00 -3.54 1.48
N ILE A 67 0.17 -4.48 1.93
CA ILE A 67 -1.27 -4.25 2.12
C ILE A 67 -1.50 -3.12 3.14
N ASN A 68 -0.83 -3.18 4.29
CA ASN A 68 -0.98 -2.16 5.32
C ASN A 68 -0.53 -0.77 4.83
N ARG A 69 0.58 -0.73 4.09
CA ARG A 69 1.10 0.50 3.48
C ARG A 69 0.11 1.10 2.49
N LEU A 70 -0.42 0.30 1.57
CA LEU A 70 -1.43 0.76 0.61
C LEU A 70 -2.64 1.33 1.35
N GLN A 71 -3.16 0.62 2.35
CA GLN A 71 -4.29 1.09 3.16
C GLN A 71 -3.99 2.40 3.90
N ARG A 72 -2.78 2.59 4.43
CA ARG A 72 -2.39 3.84 5.11
C ARG A 72 -2.13 4.98 4.13
N THR A 73 -1.62 4.72 2.92
CA THR A 73 -1.49 5.74 1.86
C THR A 73 -2.83 6.38 1.52
N VAL A 74 -3.93 5.64 1.67
CA VAL A 74 -5.28 6.16 1.45
C VAL A 74 -5.72 7.15 2.54
N VAL A 75 -5.23 7.04 3.78
CA VAL A 75 -5.69 7.88 4.92
C VAL A 75 -5.44 9.38 4.69
N PRO A 76 -4.23 9.84 4.30
CA PRO A 76 -4.02 11.25 3.93
C PRO A 76 -4.85 11.68 2.73
N MET A 77 -5.16 10.77 1.82
CA MET A 77 -5.99 11.04 0.63
C MET A 77 -7.50 11.09 0.95
N MET A 78 -7.90 10.70 2.16
CA MET A 78 -9.29 10.75 2.64
C MET A 78 -9.53 11.91 3.62
N GLN A 79 -8.60 12.86 3.74
CA GLN A 79 -8.76 14.03 4.61
C GLN A 79 -10.02 14.86 4.26
N PRO A 80 -10.62 15.55 5.26
CA PRO A 80 -12.00 16.01 5.21
C PRO A 80 -12.27 17.09 4.16
N GLU A 81 -13.57 17.21 3.83
CA GLU A 81 -14.22 17.87 2.70
C GLU A 81 -13.90 19.36 2.44
N ASP A 82 -13.03 19.99 3.24
CA ASP A 82 -12.70 21.41 3.17
C ASP A 82 -11.51 21.73 2.24
N GLU A 83 -10.75 20.72 1.80
CA GLU A 83 -9.84 20.88 0.65
C GLU A 83 -10.59 20.52 -0.64
N GLU A 84 -10.60 21.44 -1.60
CA GLU A 84 -11.14 21.23 -2.95
C GLU A 84 -10.68 19.87 -3.48
N LYS A 85 -11.63 18.92 -3.64
CA LYS A 85 -11.34 17.54 -4.03
C LYS A 85 -10.52 17.57 -5.32
N ARG A 86 -9.24 17.23 -5.22
CA ARG A 86 -8.34 17.31 -6.37
C ARG A 86 -8.87 16.37 -7.45
N PRO A 87 -8.99 16.83 -8.71
CA PRO A 87 -9.39 15.96 -9.80
C PRO A 87 -8.56 14.67 -9.79
N GLY A 88 -9.23 13.52 -9.87
CA GLY A 88 -8.57 12.21 -9.85
C GLY A 88 -8.21 11.65 -8.47
N GLN A 89 -8.39 12.38 -7.37
CA GLN A 89 -8.11 11.87 -6.00
C GLN A 89 -8.87 10.58 -5.69
N ALA A 90 -10.15 10.51 -6.06
CA ALA A 90 -10.97 9.30 -5.90
C ALA A 90 -10.44 8.11 -6.73
N ALA A 91 -9.99 8.36 -7.97
CA ALA A 91 -9.39 7.34 -8.82
C ALA A 91 -8.07 6.83 -8.22
N SER A 92 -7.24 7.72 -7.69
CA SER A 92 -5.98 7.38 -7.05
C SER A 92 -6.19 6.55 -5.78
N VAL A 93 -7.16 6.92 -4.93
CA VAL A 93 -7.54 6.12 -3.76
C VAL A 93 -8.02 4.73 -4.18
N ALA A 94 -8.89 4.66 -5.19
CA ALA A 94 -9.39 3.39 -5.70
C ALA A 94 -8.28 2.51 -6.29
N ALA A 95 -7.28 3.09 -6.96
CA ALA A 95 -6.11 2.35 -7.46
C ALA A 95 -5.29 1.71 -6.35
N VAL A 96 -5.05 2.45 -5.27
CA VAL A 96 -4.32 1.94 -4.10
C VAL A 96 -5.09 0.80 -3.43
N MET A 97 -6.42 0.96 -3.26
CA MET A 97 -7.28 -0.09 -2.70
C MET A 97 -7.35 -1.34 -3.58
N ALA A 98 -7.45 -1.18 -4.91
CA ALA A 98 -7.42 -2.30 -5.84
C ALA A 98 -6.13 -3.13 -5.71
N GLY A 99 -4.97 -2.46 -5.62
CA GLY A 99 -3.70 -3.12 -5.37
C GLY A 99 -3.68 -3.90 -4.06
N ALA A 100 -4.20 -3.32 -2.99
CA ALA A 100 -4.26 -3.97 -1.67
C ALA A 100 -5.15 -5.22 -1.68
N ASP A 101 -6.32 -5.12 -2.32
CA ASP A 101 -7.25 -6.23 -2.41
C ASP A 101 -6.76 -7.37 -3.31
N LEU A 102 -6.02 -7.07 -4.39
CA LEU A 102 -5.39 -8.10 -5.23
C LEU A 102 -4.29 -8.87 -4.46
N LEU A 103 -3.47 -8.17 -3.69
CA LEU A 103 -2.46 -8.82 -2.84
C LEU A 103 -3.10 -9.65 -1.71
N ALA A 104 -4.18 -9.15 -1.11
CA ALA A 104 -4.95 -9.90 -0.12
C ALA A 104 -5.59 -11.16 -0.72
N ALA A 105 -6.04 -11.10 -1.99
CA ALA A 105 -6.58 -12.26 -2.69
C ALA A 105 -5.51 -13.34 -2.91
N GLN A 106 -4.33 -12.94 -3.38
CA GLN A 106 -3.19 -13.86 -3.57
C GLN A 106 -2.79 -14.52 -2.25
N LEU A 107 -2.62 -13.72 -1.19
CA LEU A 107 -2.26 -14.24 0.14
C LEU A 107 -3.29 -15.25 0.65
N ALA A 108 -4.59 -14.96 0.49
CA ALA A 108 -5.65 -15.89 0.91
C ALA A 108 -5.63 -17.20 0.12
N ALA A 109 -5.35 -17.14 -1.19
CA ALA A 109 -5.22 -18.32 -2.04
C ALA A 109 -4.00 -19.18 -1.62
N ASP A 110 -2.86 -18.55 -1.36
CA ASP A 110 -1.62 -19.24 -0.92
C ASP A 110 -1.82 -19.96 0.43
N HIS A 111 -2.70 -19.45 1.29
CA HIS A 111 -3.07 -20.09 2.56
C HIS A 111 -4.26 -21.05 2.46
N GLY A 112 -4.73 -21.38 1.24
CA GLY A 112 -5.83 -22.31 1.01
C GLY A 112 -7.23 -21.76 1.32
N SER A 113 -7.37 -20.45 1.54
CA SER A 113 -8.65 -19.80 1.83
C SER A 113 -9.30 -19.26 0.56
N LEU A 114 -9.98 -20.13 -0.19
CA LEU A 114 -10.66 -19.77 -1.45
C LEU A 114 -11.75 -18.70 -1.24
N ASP A 115 -12.50 -18.78 -0.14
CA ASP A 115 -13.52 -17.77 0.19
C ASP A 115 -12.88 -16.41 0.52
N GLY A 116 -11.72 -16.41 1.19
CA GLY A 116 -10.94 -15.20 1.45
C GLY A 116 -10.43 -14.55 0.16
N ALA A 117 -9.94 -15.37 -0.77
CA ALA A 117 -9.50 -14.92 -2.08
C ALA A 117 -10.67 -14.30 -2.87
N ARG A 118 -11.82 -14.98 -2.93
CA ARG A 118 -13.01 -14.51 -3.66
C ARG A 118 -13.55 -13.20 -3.11
N ARG A 119 -13.65 -13.06 -1.79
CA ARG A 119 -14.08 -11.79 -1.17
C ARG A 119 -13.14 -10.64 -1.53
N SER A 120 -11.84 -10.89 -1.56
CA SER A 120 -10.85 -9.86 -1.88
C SER A 120 -10.87 -9.49 -3.35
N LEU A 121 -11.02 -10.46 -4.26
CA LEU A 121 -11.23 -10.19 -5.68
C LEU A 121 -12.47 -9.33 -5.95
N ASN A 122 -13.59 -9.59 -5.29
CA ASN A 122 -14.79 -8.77 -5.45
C ASN A 122 -14.58 -7.31 -5.03
N ARG A 123 -13.78 -7.06 -3.98
CA ARG A 123 -13.43 -5.68 -3.56
C ARG A 123 -12.46 -5.02 -4.53
N ALA A 124 -11.50 -5.77 -5.07
CA ALA A 124 -10.61 -5.29 -6.12
C ALA A 124 -11.42 -4.87 -7.36
N GLU A 125 -12.39 -5.68 -7.79
CA GLU A 125 -13.28 -5.37 -8.91
C GLU A 125 -14.06 -4.07 -8.70
N GLY A 126 -14.66 -3.89 -7.51
CA GLY A 126 -15.34 -2.63 -7.16
C GLY A 126 -14.41 -1.41 -7.18
N SER A 127 -13.17 -1.58 -6.71
CA SER A 127 -12.15 -0.54 -6.76
C SER A 127 -11.74 -0.20 -8.20
N LEU A 128 -11.57 -1.20 -9.07
CA LEU A 128 -11.27 -0.99 -10.49
C LEU A 128 -12.37 -0.21 -11.21
N ALA A 129 -13.64 -0.49 -10.91
CA ALA A 129 -14.76 0.28 -11.45
C ALA A 129 -14.68 1.76 -11.05
N ASN A 130 -14.36 2.04 -9.79
CA ASN A 130 -14.18 3.40 -9.28
C ASN A 130 -12.99 4.13 -9.93
N ILE A 131 -11.92 3.41 -10.29
CA ILE A 131 -10.80 3.98 -11.06
C ILE A 131 -11.30 4.46 -12.43
N VAL A 132 -12.02 3.61 -13.17
CA VAL A 132 -12.50 3.95 -14.52
C VAL A 132 -13.43 5.17 -14.48
N VAL A 133 -14.36 5.21 -13.53
CA VAL A 133 -15.26 6.36 -13.33
C VAL A 133 -14.46 7.61 -12.96
N GLY A 134 -13.53 7.51 -12.01
CA GLY A 134 -12.73 8.65 -11.58
C GLY A 134 -11.78 9.17 -12.66
N MET A 135 -11.23 8.29 -13.51
CA MET A 135 -10.44 8.67 -14.69
C MET A 135 -11.28 9.43 -15.71
N HIS A 136 -12.53 8.99 -15.94
CA HIS A 136 -13.43 9.70 -16.83
C HIS A 136 -13.74 11.11 -16.31
N VAL A 137 -14.12 11.24 -15.02
CA VAL A 137 -14.34 12.54 -14.38
C VAL A 137 -13.11 13.44 -14.48
N LEU A 138 -11.90 12.89 -14.27
CA LEU A 138 -10.66 13.64 -14.43
C LEU A 138 -10.49 14.16 -15.86
N ARG A 139 -10.75 13.32 -16.87
CA ARG A 139 -10.63 13.72 -18.28
C ARG A 139 -11.66 14.76 -18.69
N VAL A 140 -12.89 14.70 -18.15
CA VAL A 140 -13.90 15.76 -18.33
C VAL A 140 -13.40 17.07 -17.71
N GLY A 141 -12.89 17.02 -16.48
CA GLY A 141 -12.33 18.21 -15.80
C GLY A 141 -11.12 18.83 -16.53
N LEU A 142 -10.38 18.03 -17.29
CA LEU A 142 -9.27 18.49 -18.16
C LEU A 142 -9.76 19.01 -19.53
N GLY A 143 -11.01 18.77 -19.91
CA GLY A 143 -11.57 19.11 -21.22
C GLY A 143 -11.23 18.12 -22.34
N ASP A 144 -10.77 16.91 -22.00
CA ASP A 144 -10.39 15.87 -22.98
C ASP A 144 -11.59 15.09 -23.55
N VAL A 145 -12.75 15.18 -22.89
CA VAL A 145 -14.00 14.49 -23.24
C VAL A 145 -15.19 15.30 -22.78
N GLU A 146 -16.29 15.22 -23.54
CA GLU A 146 -17.61 15.77 -23.16
C GLU A 146 -18.29 14.85 -22.12
N ASP A 147 -19.12 15.45 -21.28
CA ASP A 147 -19.93 14.80 -20.23
C ASP A 147 -21.07 13.92 -20.80
#